data_AF-A0A3D0YXU3-F1
#
_entry.id   AF-A0A3D0YXU3-F1
#
_cell.length_a   1.000
_cell.length_b   1.000
_cell.length_c   1.000
_cell.angle_alpha   90.00
_cell.angle_beta   90.00
_cell.angle_gamma   90.00
#
_symmetry.space_group_name_H-M   'P 1'
#
loop_
_entity.id
_entity.type
_entity.pdbx_description
1 polymer ?
#
loop_
_entity_poly.entity_id
_entity_poly.type
_entity_poly.pdbx_seq_one_letter_code
_entity_poly.pdbx_strand_id
1 'polypeptide(L)'
;MKMEIKVKDGRIADIKFMTFGCGAAIATSSIVTEMVKGKTLEEAMAVNNRQVATALGGLPPAKLHCSNLAADALHKAIEDYRSRAKPAT
;
A
#
# COMPACT_ATOMS: atom_id res chain seq x y z
N MET A 1 2.97 3.26 10.40
CA MET A 1 3.48 2.99 9.04
C MET A 1 3.12 4.18 8.16
N LYS A 2 4.05 4.62 7.33
CA LYS A 2 3.83 5.68 6.33
C LYS A 2 4.18 5.12 4.95
N MET A 3 3.32 5.37 3.96
CA MET A 3 3.61 5.12 2.56
C MET A 3 3.49 6.44 1.80
N GLU A 4 4.37 6.64 0.84
CA GLU A 4 4.37 7.80 -0.04
C GLU A 4 4.42 7.31 -1.48
N ILE A 5 3.58 7.89 -2.33
CA ILE A 5 3.48 7.53 -3.74
C ILE A 5 3.86 8.71 -4.62
N LYS A 6 4.51 8.41 -5.75
CA LYS A 6 4.71 9.33 -6.86
C LYS A 6 3.83 8.87 -8.02
N VAL A 7 2.96 9.74 -8.49
CA VAL A 7 2.04 9.43 -9.59
C VAL A 7 2.49 10.16 -10.86
N LYS A 8 2.53 9.45 -11.99
CA LYS A 8 2.80 10.01 -13.31
C LYS A 8 1.83 9.37 -14.31
N ASP A 9 1.19 10.18 -15.15
CA ASP A 9 0.26 9.72 -16.19
C ASP A 9 -0.84 8.78 -15.64
N GLY A 10 -1.35 9.09 -14.44
CA GLY A 10 -2.40 8.30 -13.77
C GLY A 10 -1.93 6.99 -13.12
N ARG A 11 -0.63 6.71 -13.10
CA ARG A 11 -0.05 5.46 -12.56
C ARG A 11 0.95 5.73 -11.44
N ILE A 12 1.08 4.78 -10.52
CA ILE A 12 2.07 4.83 -9.43
C ILE A 12 3.46 4.58 -10.04
N ALA A 13 4.20 5.66 -10.31
CA ALA A 13 5.55 5.60 -10.88
C ALA A 13 6.59 5.15 -9.85
N ASP A 14 6.41 5.54 -8.59
CA ASP A 14 7.25 5.10 -7.48
C ASP A 14 6.44 5.06 -6.19
N ILE A 15 6.84 4.20 -5.26
CA ILE A 15 6.22 4.05 -3.95
C ILE A 15 7.29 3.66 -2.93
N LYS A 16 7.29 4.35 -1.79
CA LYS A 16 8.22 4.12 -0.69
C LYS A 16 7.46 3.99 0.62
N PHE A 17 8.03 3.24 1.56
CA PHE A 17 7.45 3.07 2.88
C PHE A 17 8.49 3.29 3.98
N MET A 18 7.99 3.72 5.13
CA MET A 18 8.71 3.71 6.39
C MET A 18 7.82 3.03 7.43
N THR A 19 8.34 1.99 8.06
CA THR A 19 7.60 1.23 9.07
C THR A 19 8.53 0.80 10.20
N PHE A 20 7.97 0.76 11.41
CA PHE A 20 8.60 0.19 12.59
C PHE A 20 7.69 -0.93 13.05
N GLY A 21 8.23 -2.14 13.24
CA GLY A 21 7.44 -3.30 13.63
C GLY A 21 8.18 -4.61 13.42
N CYS A 22 7.46 -5.71 13.64
CA CYS A 22 8.00 -7.05 13.44
C CYS A 22 8.27 -7.34 11.95
N GLY A 23 9.04 -8.39 11.66
CA GLY A 23 9.39 -8.77 10.29
C GLY A 23 8.18 -8.94 9.36
N ALA A 24 7.03 -9.39 9.87
CA ALA A 24 5.80 -9.49 9.09
C ALA A 24 5.30 -8.13 8.59
N ALA A 25 5.40 -7.07 9.41
CA ALA A 25 4.99 -5.72 9.01
C ALA A 25 5.92 -5.12 7.94
N ILE A 26 7.22 -5.41 8.02
CA ILE A 26 8.20 -5.01 6.99
C ILE A 26 7.93 -5.77 5.69
N ALA A 27 7.71 -7.09 5.78
CA ALA A 27 7.44 -7.94 4.64
C ALA A 27 6.13 -7.59 3.93
N THR A 28 5.04 -7.34 4.67
CA THR A 28 3.76 -6.90 4.08
C THR A 28 3.86 -5.51 3.44
N SER A 29 4.64 -4.60 4.03
CA SER A 29 4.88 -3.28 3.42
C SER A 29 5.64 -3.38 2.11
N SER A 30 6.70 -4.19 2.10
CA SER A 30 7.54 -4.43 0.92
C SER A 30 6.75 -5.08 -0.22
N ILE A 31 5.94 -6.12 0.08
CA ILE A 31 5.18 -6.77 -1.00
C ILE A 31 4.10 -5.85 -1.55
N VAL A 32 3.47 -5.01 -0.72
CA VAL A 32 2.49 -4.01 -1.19
C VAL A 32 3.12 -3.06 -2.20
N THR A 33 4.35 -2.57 -1.96
CA THR A 33 5.01 -1.66 -2.91
C THR A 33 5.23 -2.31 -4.27
N GLU A 34 5.63 -3.58 -4.28
CA GLU A 34 5.85 -4.33 -5.53
C GLU A 34 4.53 -4.68 -6.23
N MET A 35 3.46 -4.94 -5.47
CA MET A 35 2.14 -5.25 -6.03
C MET A 35 1.51 -4.07 -6.79
N VAL A 36 1.86 -2.82 -6.48
CA VAL A 36 1.15 -1.63 -6.99
C VAL A 36 2.00 -0.69 -7.84
N LYS A 37 3.33 -0.86 -7.85
CA LYS A 37 4.20 -0.08 -8.73
C LYS A 37 3.82 -0.31 -10.19
N GLY A 38 3.60 0.77 -10.95
CA GLY A 38 3.13 0.77 -12.33
C GLY A 38 1.61 0.66 -12.53
N LYS A 39 0.84 0.36 -11.47
CA LYS A 39 -0.62 0.26 -11.54
C LYS A 39 -1.31 1.62 -11.51
N THR A 40 -2.56 1.66 -11.97
CA THR A 40 -3.41 2.86 -11.79
C THR A 40 -3.82 3.00 -10.32
N LEU A 41 -4.33 4.19 -9.96
CA LEU A 41 -4.82 4.42 -8.60
C LEU A 41 -6.04 3.55 -8.27
N GLU A 42 -6.89 3.26 -9.25
CA GLU A 42 -8.05 2.38 -9.08
C GLU A 42 -7.61 0.93 -8.83
N GLU A 43 -6.67 0.43 -9.62
CA GLU A 43 -6.10 -0.92 -9.43
C GLU A 43 -5.40 -1.06 -8.08
N ALA A 44 -4.68 -0.02 -7.65
CA ALA A 44 -4.02 0.00 -6.35
C ALA A 44 -5.02 0.08 -5.19
N MET A 45 -6.12 0.82 -5.35
CA MET A 45 -7.19 0.91 -4.34
C MET A 45 -8.00 -0.39 -4.19
N ALA A 46 -7.96 -1.27 -5.20
CA ALA A 46 -8.58 -2.58 -5.11
C ALA A 46 -7.76 -3.58 -4.28
N VAL A 47 -6.50 -3.26 -3.94
CA VAL A 47 -5.61 -4.15 -3.17
C VAL A 47 -6.10 -4.28 -1.73
N ASN A 48 -6.59 -5.47 -1.41
CA ASN A 48 -7.07 -5.79 -0.07
C ASN A 48 -6.12 -6.72 0.67
N ASN A 49 -6.49 -6.99 1.92
CA ASN A 49 -5.68 -7.78 2.83
C ASN A 49 -5.32 -9.17 2.39
N ARG A 50 -6.32 -9.87 1.86
CA ARG A 50 -6.15 -11.25 1.45
C ARG A 50 -5.16 -11.32 0.30
N GLN A 51 -5.21 -10.34 -0.62
CA GLN A 51 -4.26 -10.27 -1.72
C GLN A 51 -2.83 -10.01 -1.22
N VAL A 52 -2.65 -9.12 -0.24
CA VAL A 52 -1.33 -8.86 0.36
C VAL A 52 -0.77 -10.11 1.06
N ALA A 53 -1.59 -10.76 1.89
CA ALA A 53 -1.18 -11.99 2.57
C ALA A 53 -0.88 -13.12 1.57
N THR A 54 -1.68 -13.26 0.51
CA THR A 54 -1.48 -14.27 -0.55
C THR A 54 -0.22 -14.01 -1.35
N ALA A 55 0.04 -12.75 -1.72
CA ALA A 55 1.26 -12.36 -2.43
C ALA A 55 2.53 -12.63 -1.61
N LEU A 56 2.42 -12.61 -0.28
CA LEU A 56 3.51 -12.96 0.62
C LEU A 56 3.70 -14.48 0.81
N GLY A 57 2.86 -15.31 0.19
CA GLY A 57 2.84 -16.77 0.39
C GLY A 57 2.02 -17.24 1.59
N GLY A 58 1.20 -16.35 2.17
CA GLY A 58 0.39 -16.60 3.34
C GLY A 58 0.96 -15.99 4.62
N LEU A 59 0.11 -15.86 5.63
CA LEU A 59 0.48 -15.44 6.97
C LEU A 59 -0.24 -16.33 8.00
N PRO A 60 0.41 -16.68 9.13
CA PRO A 60 -0.27 -17.34 10.23
C PRO A 60 -1.48 -16.52 10.70
N PRO A 61 -2.57 -17.14 11.16
CA PRO A 61 -3.80 -16.42 11.53
C PRO A 61 -3.57 -15.26 12.51
N ALA A 62 -2.69 -15.45 13.50
CA ALA A 62 -2.34 -14.43 14.49
C ALA A 62 -1.68 -13.16 13.90
N LYS A 63 -1.12 -13.25 12.69
CA LYS A 63 -0.34 -12.19 12.03
C LYS A 63 -1.07 -11.55 10.83
N LEU A 64 -2.29 -12.00 10.49
CA LEU A 64 -3.08 -11.43 9.39
C LEU A 64 -3.39 -9.93 9.57
N HIS A 65 -3.41 -9.42 10.80
CA HIS A 65 -3.57 -8.00 11.04
C HIS A 65 -2.40 -7.16 10.48
N CYS A 66 -1.22 -7.75 10.26
CA CYS A 66 -0.07 -7.03 9.69
C CYS A 66 -0.26 -6.72 8.20
N SER A 67 -1.07 -7.51 7.48
CA SER A 67 -1.47 -7.18 6.12
C SER A 67 -2.54 -6.08 6.11
N ASN A 68 -3.37 -5.92 7.16
CA ASN A 68 -4.32 -4.79 7.36
C ASN A 68 -3.57 -3.48 7.29
N LEU A 69 -2.54 -3.36 8.12
CA LEU A 69 -1.80 -2.11 8.23
C LEU A 69 -1.17 -1.66 6.90
N ALA A 70 -0.68 -2.59 6.08
CA ALA A 70 -0.02 -2.26 4.81
C ALA A 70 -1.03 -1.84 3.72
N ALA A 71 -2.15 -2.55 3.57
CA ALA A 71 -3.21 -2.16 2.63
C ALA A 71 -3.84 -0.82 3.02
N ASP A 72 -4.11 -0.61 4.31
CA ASP A 72 -4.67 0.65 4.81
C ASP A 72 -3.72 1.83 4.59
N ALA A 73 -2.40 1.62 4.78
CA ALA A 73 -1.41 2.65 4.54
C ALA A 73 -1.32 3.04 3.05
N LEU A 74 -1.44 2.07 2.14
CA LEU A 74 -1.53 2.32 0.71
C LEU A 74 -2.77 3.17 0.37
N HIS A 75 -3.95 2.78 0.87
CA HIS A 75 -5.19 3.50 0.60
C HIS A 75 -5.10 4.94 1.08
N LYS A 76 -4.59 5.16 2.30
CA LYS A 76 -4.35 6.50 2.84
C LYS A 76 -3.38 7.31 2.00
N ALA A 77 -2.32 6.71 1.46
CA ALA A 77 -1.38 7.41 0.58
C ALA A 77 -2.05 7.85 -0.74
N ILE A 78 -2.94 7.03 -1.30
CA ILE A 78 -3.71 7.38 -2.50
C ILE A 78 -4.74 8.46 -2.19
N GLU A 79 -5.41 8.39 -1.05
CA GLU A 79 -6.36 9.42 -0.59
C GLU A 79 -5.66 10.77 -0.35
N ASP A 80 -4.50 10.79 0.29
CA ASP A 80 -3.68 12.00 0.49
C ASP A 80 -3.23 12.60 -0.86
N TYR A 81 -2.82 11.76 -1.82
CA TYR A 81 -2.53 12.24 -3.17
C TYR A 81 -3.77 12.89 -3.83
N ARG A 82 -4.93 12.22 -3.75
CA ARG A 82 -6.18 12.72 -4.33
C ARG A 82 -6.68 14.00 -3.66
N SER A 83 -6.51 14.15 -2.35
CA SER A 83 -6.93 15.35 -1.62
C SER A 83 -6.06 16.56 -1.97
N ARG A 84 -4.76 16.37 -2.14
CA ARG A 84 -3.82 17.43 -2.58
C ARG A 84 -4.00 17.81 -4.05
N ALA A 85 -4.47 16.88 -4.89
CA ALA A 85 -4.73 17.13 -6.31
C ALA A 85 -6.03 17.93 -6.55
N LYS A 86 -6.93 18.01 -5.57
CA LYS A 86 -8.07 18.93 -5.63
C LYS A 86 -7.58 20.32 -5.20
N PRO A 87 -7.79 21.38 -5.99
CA PRO A 87 -7.57 22.73 -5.52
C PRO A 87 -8.47 22.95 -4.29
N ALA A 88 -7.94 23.59 -3.25
CA ALA A 88 -8.78 24.10 -2.17
C ALA A 88 -9.76 25.11 -2.80
N THR A 89 -11.03 24.72 -2.91
CA THR A 89 -12.14 25.62 -3.22
C THR A 89 -12.30 26.68 -2.15
#